data_AF-A0A497NCW6-F1
#
_entry.id   AF-A0A497NCW6-F1
#
_cell.length_a   1.000
_cell.length_b   1.000
_cell.length_c   1.000
_cell.angle_alpha   90.00
_cell.angle_beta   90.00
_cell.angle_gamma   90.00
#
_symmetry.space_group_name_H-M   'P 1'
#
loop_
_entity.id
_entity.type
_entity.pdbx_description
1 polymer ?
#
loop_
_entity_poly.entity_id
_entity_poly.type
_entity_poly.pdbx_seq_one_letter_code
_entity_poly.pdbx_strand_id
1 'polypeptide(L)'
;MPFPRAVDYHKPGRPTVPNGLGAFYVLASSAYLFALHASHAFCGFPCEAVARGALPLAGCILFGGFLGLLDDWMDLRWRYKAFTPIMASLPLVALRQGNPIMATYIFGKI
;
A
#
# COMPACT_ATOMS: atom_id res chain seq x y z
N MET A 1 -8.60 -21.61 9.43
CA MET A 1 -7.50 -20.66 9.15
C MET A 1 -7.28 -19.84 10.41
N PRO A 2 -6.13 -19.91 11.10
CA PRO A 2 -5.97 -19.25 12.38
C PRO A 2 -5.50 -17.81 12.14
N PHE A 3 -6.36 -17.00 11.52
CA PHE A 3 -6.16 -15.55 11.59
C PHE A 3 -6.43 -15.10 13.04
N PRO A 4 -5.60 -14.21 13.61
CA PRO A 4 -5.83 -13.69 14.96
C PRO A 4 -7.22 -13.06 15.01
N ARG A 5 -7.95 -13.31 16.09
CA ARG A 5 -9.30 -12.76 16.27
C ARG A 5 -9.25 -11.56 17.20
N ALA A 6 -9.91 -10.48 16.83
CA ALA A 6 -10.07 -9.29 17.65
C ALA A 6 -11.49 -9.24 18.24
N VAL A 7 -11.63 -8.66 19.42
CA VAL A 7 -12.93 -8.47 20.07
C VAL A 7 -13.61 -7.24 19.48
N ASP A 8 -14.84 -7.39 19.01
CA ASP A 8 -15.66 -6.26 18.57
C ASP A 8 -16.32 -5.58 19.79
N TYR A 9 -15.77 -4.45 20.22
CA TYR A 9 -16.26 -3.70 21.39
C TYR A 9 -17.61 -3.02 21.16
N HIS A 10 -18.06 -2.88 19.92
CA HIS A 10 -19.25 -2.08 19.58
C HIS A 10 -20.53 -2.92 19.48
N LYS A 11 -20.44 -4.26 19.55
CA LYS A 11 -21.60 -5.15 19.48
C LYS A 11 -21.97 -5.76 20.84
N PRO A 12 -23.27 -5.91 21.15
CA PRO A 12 -23.72 -6.63 22.33
C PRO A 12 -23.18 -8.07 22.28
N GLY A 13 -22.63 -8.55 23.40
CA GLY A 13 -21.99 -9.87 23.48
C GLY A 13 -20.52 -9.93 23.01
N ARG A 14 -19.93 -8.80 22.58
CA ARG A 14 -18.49 -8.66 22.24
C ARG A 14 -17.92 -9.85 21.45
N PRO A 15 -18.48 -10.17 20.27
CA PRO A 15 -18.03 -11.33 19.50
C PRO A 15 -16.59 -11.16 19.03
N THR A 16 -15.85 -12.26 18.93
CA THR A 16 -14.50 -12.28 18.34
C THR A 16 -14.61 -12.42 16.82
N VAL A 17 -14.02 -11.49 16.07
CA VAL A 17 -14.04 -11.45 14.60
C VAL A 17 -12.61 -11.66 14.08
N PRO A 18 -12.40 -12.44 13.00
CA PRO A 18 -11.07 -12.59 12.41
C PRO A 18 -10.51 -11.24 11.93
N ASN A 19 -9.28 -10.93 12.33
CA ASN A 19 -8.51 -9.77 11.88
C ASN A 19 -7.54 -10.16 10.75
N GLY A 20 -7.01 -9.19 10.01
CA GLY A 20 -6.00 -9.42 8.97
C GLY A 20 -6.55 -9.88 7.61
N LEU A 21 -7.88 -9.83 7.40
CA LEU A 21 -8.49 -10.10 6.09
C LEU A 21 -8.05 -9.12 4.99
N GLY A 22 -7.49 -7.96 5.37
CA GLY A 22 -6.87 -7.01 4.44
C GLY A 22 -5.72 -7.62 3.61
N ALA A 23 -5.07 -8.69 4.09
CA ALA A 23 -4.03 -9.40 3.34
C ALA A 23 -4.53 -9.91 1.98
N PHE A 24 -5.78 -10.36 1.89
CA PHE A 24 -6.37 -10.79 0.61
C PHE A 24 -6.48 -9.63 -0.38
N TYR A 25 -6.86 -8.44 0.11
CA TYR A 25 -6.94 -7.24 -0.73
C TYR A 25 -5.55 -6.81 -1.20
N VAL A 26 -4.55 -6.81 -0.31
CA VAL A 26 -3.15 -6.50 -0.65
C VAL A 26 -2.63 -7.45 -1.73
N LEU A 27 -2.85 -8.76 -1.59
CA LEU A 27 -2.42 -9.76 -2.56
C LEU A 27 -3.14 -9.59 -3.90
N ALA A 28 -4.46 -9.38 -3.89
CA ALA A 28 -5.24 -9.18 -5.10
C ALA A 28 -4.82 -7.90 -5.85
N SER A 29 -4.67 -6.79 -5.14
CA SER A 29 -4.28 -5.50 -5.71
C SER A 29 -2.85 -5.52 -6.24
N SER A 30 -1.90 -6.11 -5.51
CA SER A 30 -0.52 -6.23 -5.98
C SER A 30 -0.41 -7.14 -7.20
N ALA A 31 -1.07 -8.31 -7.18
CA ALA A 31 -1.10 -9.23 -8.32
C ALA A 31 -1.70 -8.55 -9.57
N TYR A 32 -2.77 -7.75 -9.40
CA TYR A 32 -3.34 -6.96 -10.48
C TYR A 32 -2.34 -5.97 -11.07
N LEU A 33 -1.61 -5.22 -10.24
CA LEU A 33 -0.62 -4.24 -10.72
C LEU A 33 0.59 -4.90 -11.39
N PHE A 34 1.05 -6.06 -10.90
CA PHE A 34 2.06 -6.85 -11.61
C PHE A 34 1.56 -7.37 -12.94
N ALA A 35 0.31 -7.87 -13.00
CA ALA A 35 -0.30 -8.31 -14.23
C ALA A 35 -0.42 -7.17 -15.25
N LEU A 36 -0.70 -5.95 -14.79
CA LEU A 36 -0.81 -4.76 -15.63
C LEU A 36 0.56 -4.30 -16.17
N HIS A 37 1.62 -4.42 -15.37
CA HIS A 37 2.98 -4.21 -15.84
C HIS A 37 3.39 -5.28 -16.87
N ALA A 38 3.08 -6.55 -16.59
CA ALA A 38 3.37 -7.67 -17.47
C ALA A 38 2.58 -7.57 -18.80
N SER A 39 1.31 -7.19 -18.76
CA SER A 39 0.49 -7.05 -19.97
C SER A 39 1.05 -6.00 -20.93
N HIS A 40 1.65 -4.92 -20.40
CA HIS A 40 2.34 -3.96 -21.25
C HIS A 40 3.58 -4.57 -21.91
N ALA A 41 4.36 -5.36 -21.16
CA ALA A 41 5.55 -6.03 -21.70
C ALA A 41 5.22 -7.06 -22.79
N PHE A 42 4.11 -7.79 -22.67
CA PHE A 42 3.74 -8.85 -23.61
C PHE A 42 2.80 -8.41 -24.73
N CYS A 43 1.85 -7.52 -24.45
CA CYS A 43 0.77 -7.13 -25.36
C CYS A 43 0.82 -5.65 -25.76
N GLY A 44 1.77 -4.86 -25.25
CA GLY A 44 1.86 -3.42 -25.52
C GLY A 44 0.73 -2.59 -24.92
N PHE A 45 -0.06 -3.16 -24.00
CA PHE A 45 -1.20 -2.51 -23.35
C PHE A 45 -1.14 -2.72 -21.83
N PRO A 46 -1.35 -1.71 -20.97
CA PRO A 46 -1.76 -0.31 -21.22
C PRO A 46 -0.58 0.61 -21.57
N CYS A 47 -0.79 1.93 -21.68
CA CYS A 47 0.29 2.84 -22.08
C CYS A 47 1.52 2.80 -21.15
N GLU A 48 2.69 3.10 -21.70
CA GLU A 48 3.98 2.99 -20.99
C GLU A 48 4.01 3.77 -19.67
N ALA A 49 3.38 4.96 -19.63
CA ALA A 49 3.30 5.77 -18.41
C ALA A 49 2.60 5.02 -17.25
N VAL A 50 1.50 4.34 -17.55
CA VAL A 50 0.75 3.55 -16.55
C VAL A 50 1.56 2.32 -16.15
N ALA A 51 2.15 1.62 -17.12
CA ALA A 51 2.97 0.43 -16.85
C ALA A 51 4.19 0.75 -15.98
N ARG A 52 4.83 1.92 -16.18
CA ARG A 52 5.94 2.42 -15.35
C ARG A 52 5.50 2.77 -13.93
N GLY A 53 4.29 3.29 -13.74
CA GLY A 53 3.73 3.58 -12.42
C GLY A 53 3.23 2.35 -11.66
N ALA A 54 2.80 1.30 -12.37
CA ALA A 54 2.20 0.10 -11.77
C ALA A 54 3.18 -0.69 -10.89
N LEU A 55 4.42 -0.89 -11.34
CA LEU A 55 5.44 -1.66 -10.62
C LEU A 55 5.82 -1.05 -9.24
N PRO A 56 6.20 0.24 -9.13
CA PRO A 56 6.52 0.86 -7.85
C PRO A 56 5.29 0.94 -6.94
N LEU A 57 4.09 1.15 -7.49
CA LEU A 57 2.85 1.13 -6.72
C LEU A 57 2.58 -0.28 -6.14
N ALA A 58 2.80 -1.34 -6.93
CA ALA A 58 2.70 -2.72 -6.46
C ALA A 58 3.68 -2.99 -5.31
N GLY A 59 4.92 -2.49 -5.45
CA GLY A 59 5.94 -2.55 -4.40
C GLY A 59 5.50 -1.84 -3.11
N CYS A 60 4.94 -0.63 -3.21
CA CYS A 60 4.41 0.10 -2.05
C CYS A 60 3.26 -0.64 -1.37
N ILE A 61 2.32 -1.19 -2.15
CA ILE A 61 1.17 -1.93 -1.61
C ILE A 61 1.62 -3.21 -0.92
N LEU A 62 2.55 -3.97 -1.51
CA LEU A 62 3.10 -5.16 -0.88
C LEU A 62 3.86 -4.83 0.40
N PHE A 63 4.77 -3.85 0.34
CA PHE A 63 5.60 -3.50 1.48
C PHE A 63 4.78 -2.89 2.61
N GLY A 64 3.90 -1.94 2.30
CA GLY A 64 2.99 -1.32 3.25
C GLY A 64 1.97 -2.30 3.81
N GLY A 65 1.40 -3.17 2.97
CA GLY A 65 0.46 -4.21 3.40
C GLY A 65 1.11 -5.27 4.29
N PHE A 66 2.34 -5.67 3.99
CA PHE A 66 3.11 -6.58 4.84
C PHE A 66 3.45 -5.95 6.19
N LEU A 67 3.89 -4.69 6.20
CA LEU A 67 4.14 -3.95 7.45
C LEU A 67 2.86 -3.76 8.27
N GLY A 68 1.72 -3.54 7.63
CA GLY A 68 0.42 -3.46 8.30
C GLY A 68 0.01 -4.80 8.93
N LEU A 69 0.19 -5.91 8.20
CA LEU A 69 -0.07 -7.24 8.75
C LEU A 69 0.88 -7.56 9.93
N LEU A 70 2.13 -7.15 9.82
CA LEU A 70 3.13 -7.32 10.88
C LEU A 70 2.75 -6.49 12.13
N ASP A 71 2.25 -5.26 11.94
CA ASP A 71 1.70 -4.45 13.04
C ASP A 71 0.49 -5.12 13.71
N ASP A 72 -0.44 -5.66 12.90
CA ASP A 72 -1.62 -6.37 13.40
C ASP A 72 -1.28 -7.64 14.21
N TRP A 73 -0.14 -8.28 13.92
CA TRP A 73 0.27 -9.53 14.59
C TRP A 73 1.21 -9.31 15.77
N MET A 74 2.11 -8.34 15.69
CA MET A 74 3.15 -8.10 16.71
C MET A 74 2.81 -6.98 17.70
N ASP A 75 1.68 -6.27 17.49
CA ASP A 75 1.25 -5.10 18.26
C ASP A 75 2.43 -4.13 18.51
N LEU A 76 2.97 -3.58 17.42
CA LEU A 76 4.18 -2.77 17.49
C LEU A 76 3.94 -1.50 18.30
N ARG A 77 5.00 -1.02 18.96
CA ARG A 77 4.99 0.29 19.64
C ARG A 77 4.68 1.40 18.62
N TRP A 78 3.96 2.42 19.09
CA TRP A 78 3.52 3.58 18.29
C TRP A 78 4.62 4.23 17.42
N ARG A 79 5.89 4.20 17.87
CA ARG A 79 7.03 4.73 17.12
C ARG A 79 7.19 4.04 15.77
N TYR A 80 7.08 2.72 15.73
CA TYR A 80 7.21 1.97 14.48
C TYR A 80 6.05 2.24 13.54
N LYS A 81 4.83 2.43 14.08
CA LYS A 81 3.66 2.81 13.29
C LYS A 81 3.83 4.17 12.59
N ALA A 82 4.66 5.07 13.12
CA ALA A 82 5.00 6.33 12.48
C ALA A 82 6.04 6.17 11.35
N PHE A 83 6.94 5.19 11.44
CA PHE A 83 7.99 4.95 10.44
C PHE A 83 7.56 4.01 9.30
N THR A 84 6.62 3.11 9.54
CA THR A 84 6.15 2.16 8.53
C THR A 84 5.65 2.82 7.23
N PRO A 85 4.90 3.94 7.24
CA PRO A 85 4.44 4.57 6.00
C PRO A 85 5.60 5.20 5.21
N ILE A 86 6.60 5.74 5.91
CA ILE A 86 7.78 6.35 5.29
C ILE A 86 8.53 5.27 4.49
N MET A 87 8.79 4.13 5.13
CA MET A 87 9.47 3.01 4.47
C MET A 87 8.64 2.42 3.32
N ALA A 88 7.31 2.32 3.50
CA ALA A 88 6.41 1.86 2.44
C ALA A 88 6.35 2.79 1.23
N SER A 89 6.56 4.10 1.41
CA SER A 89 6.53 5.08 0.31
C SER A 89 7.83 5.15 -0.52
N LEU A 90 8.92 4.52 -0.08
CA LEU A 90 10.24 4.61 -0.74
C LEU A 90 10.22 4.27 -2.25
N PRO A 91 9.54 3.20 -2.71
CA PRO A 91 9.49 2.90 -4.15
C PRO A 91 8.86 4.02 -4.99
N LEU A 92 7.83 4.70 -4.48
CA LEU A 92 7.21 5.84 -5.14
C LEU A 92 8.12 7.07 -5.15
N VAL A 93 8.81 7.34 -4.04
CA VAL A 93 9.79 8.44 -3.95
C VAL A 93 10.92 8.24 -4.96
N ALA A 94 11.39 7.01 -5.12
CA ALA A 94 12.44 6.66 -6.09
C ALA A 94 11.98 6.82 -7.55
N LEU A 95 10.70 6.53 -7.85
CA LEU A 95 10.14 6.73 -9.18
C LEU A 95 10.15 8.21 -9.60
N ARG A 96 10.04 9.13 -8.63
CA ARG A 96 10.10 10.59 -8.80
C ARG A 96 9.23 11.10 -9.97
N GLN A 97 8.05 10.51 -10.17
CA GLN A 97 7.10 11.00 -11.16
C GLN A 97 6.37 12.22 -10.61
N GLY A 98 6.57 13.36 -11.27
CA GLY A 98 5.96 14.64 -10.90
C GLY A 98 6.87 15.82 -11.20
N ASN A 99 6.29 17.01 -11.20
CA ASN A 99 7.06 18.25 -11.29
C ASN A 99 7.33 18.73 -9.85
N PRO A 100 8.59 18.96 -9.43
CA PRO A 100 8.85 19.50 -8.09
C PRO A 100 8.33 20.94 -7.94
N ILE A 101 7.91 21.56 -9.04
CA ILE A 101 7.39 22.91 -9.07
C ILE A 101 5.94 22.92 -8.60
N MET A 102 5.68 23.63 -7.51
CA MET A 102 4.34 23.88 -6.99
C MET A 102 4.01 25.37 -7.11
N ALA A 103 2.86 25.69 -7.71
CA ALA A 103 2.36 27.05 -7.69
C ALA A 103 1.67 27.33 -6.35
N THR A 104 2.24 28.24 -5.57
CA THR A 104 1.60 28.76 -4.37
C THR A 104 0.85 30.04 -4.69
N TYR A 105 -0.29 30.26 -4.03
CA TYR A 105 -1.09 31.48 -4.22
C TYR A 105 -0.33 32.77 -3.88
N ILE A 106 0.70 32.69 -3.03
CA ILE A 106 1.42 33.84 -2.49
C ILE A 106 2.73 34.11 -3.23
N PHE A 107 3.47 33.07 -3.61
CA PHE A 107 4.82 33.21 -4.18
C PHE A 107 4.90 32.80 -5.67
N GLY A 108 3.80 32.37 -6.28
CA GLY A 108 3.80 31.85 -7.64
C GLY A 108 4.43 30.46 -7.72
N LYS A 109 4.96 30.09 -8.90
CA LYS A 109 5.63 28.79 -9.13
C LYS A 109 6.98 28.78 -8.40
N ILE A 110 7.11 27.92 -7.38
CA ILE A 110 8.35 27.63 -6.66
C ILE A 110 8.79 26.22 -7.03
#